data_AF-A0A917MB42-F1
#
_entry.id   AF-A0A917MB42-F1
#
_cell.length_a   1.000
_cell.length_b   1.000
_cell.length_c   1.000
_cell.angle_alpha   90.00
_cell.angle_beta   90.00
_cell.angle_gamma   90.00
#
_symmetry.space_group_name_H-M   'P 1'
#
loop_
_entity.id
_entity.type
_entity.pdbx_description
1 polymer ?
#
loop_
_entity_poly.entity_id
_entity_poly.type
_entity_poly.pdbx_seq_one_letter_code
_entity_poly.pdbx_strand_id
1 'polypeptide(L)'
;MIEIRTIYFLAFLAAFVTILLGVGLYYYLQARKRRKYPYGKFEDLLRRLMSVDRDNVALIALDLIDESGNQRSPDDTSGPELDPSDIWDLIGGLKGLEVLERNCEVLVDLVFYVQQWYPEALALTEELRKNAREIQWHLSRLRSAAKIGSLERSFPDYAQRAIATYYLMTRRVLSVYEGLNLPGVAELQRAL
;
A
#
# COMPACT_ATOMS: atom_id res chain seq x y z
N MET A 1 18.53 51.75 43.06
CA MET A 1 17.41 50.84 43.37
C MET A 1 16.82 50.38 42.06
N ILE A 2 16.88 49.09 41.75
CA ILE A 2 16.20 48.54 40.56
C ILE A 2 14.72 48.55 40.89
N GLU A 3 13.91 49.29 40.12
CA GLU A 3 12.46 49.31 40.35
C GLU A 3 11.88 47.91 40.17
N ILE A 4 11.00 47.51 41.07
CA ILE A 4 10.28 46.22 41.05
C ILE A 4 9.65 45.95 39.67
N ARG A 5 9.19 47.00 38.99
CA ARG A 5 8.67 46.96 37.61
C ARG A 5 9.71 46.48 36.59
N THR A 6 10.96 46.90 36.72
CA THR A 6 12.06 46.48 35.83
C THR A 6 12.39 45.00 36.02
N ILE A 7 12.28 44.49 37.26
CA ILE A 7 12.49 43.07 37.56
C ILE A 7 11.39 42.22 36.93
N TYR A 8 10.12 42.61 37.07
CA TYR A 8 9.00 41.88 36.43
C TYR A 8 9.08 41.90 34.90
N PHE A 9 9.47 43.03 34.31
CA PHE A 9 9.65 43.13 32.87
C PHE A 9 10.75 42.19 32.36
N LEU A 10 11.90 42.12 33.03
CA LEU A 10 12.99 41.21 32.68
C LEU A 10 12.60 39.74 32.86
N ALA A 11 11.87 39.41 33.93
CA ALA A 11 11.35 38.06 34.15
C ALA A 11 10.36 37.63 33.06
N PHE A 12 9.46 38.52 32.67
CA PHE A 12 8.51 38.26 31.58
C PHE A 12 9.24 38.09 30.23
N LEU A 13 10.21 38.95 29.94
CA LEU A 13 11.02 38.86 28.72
C LEU A 13 11.80 37.54 28.66
N ALA A 14 12.41 37.12 29.77
CA ALA A 14 13.11 35.86 29.87
C ALA A 14 12.17 34.66 29.65
N ALA A 15 10.99 34.67 30.30
CA ALA A 15 9.98 33.62 30.10
C ALA A 15 9.50 33.57 28.64
N PHE A 16 9.23 34.71 28.03
CA PHE A 16 8.80 34.82 26.64
C PHE A 16 9.85 34.27 25.66
N VAL A 17 11.14 34.63 25.85
CA VAL A 17 12.23 34.10 25.04
C VAL A 17 12.39 32.60 25.21
N THR A 18 12.24 32.09 26.43
CA THR A 18 12.33 30.64 26.71
C THR A 18 11.21 29.87 26.01
N ILE A 19 9.99 30.41 26.00
CA ILE A 19 8.85 29.82 25.28
C ILE A 19 9.12 29.84 23.77
N LEU A 20 9.57 30.97 23.21
CA LEU A 20 9.89 31.06 21.79
C LEU A 20 10.99 30.08 21.36
N LEU A 21 12.05 29.94 22.17
CA LEU A 21 13.10 28.95 21.93
C LEU A 21 12.58 27.51 22.01
N GLY A 22 11.72 27.21 22.99
CA GLY A 22 11.08 25.90 23.12
C GLY A 22 10.22 25.55 21.90
N VAL A 23 9.40 26.50 21.44
CA VAL A 23 8.56 26.35 20.23
C VAL A 23 9.43 26.20 18.99
N GLY A 24 10.44 27.06 18.82
CA GLY A 24 11.38 27.00 17.69
C GLY A 24 12.13 25.66 17.63
N LEU A 25 12.63 25.18 18.78
CA LEU A 25 13.31 23.89 18.88
C LEU A 25 12.36 22.72 18.59
N TYR A 26 11.13 22.77 19.08
CA TYR A 26 10.09 21.78 18.78
C TYR A 26 9.83 21.69 17.27
N TYR A 27 9.61 22.82 16.60
CA TYR A 27 9.39 22.85 15.15
C TYR A 27 10.63 22.43 14.37
N TYR A 28 11.83 22.82 14.79
CA TYR A 28 13.08 22.40 14.15
C TYR A 28 13.30 20.89 14.26
N LEU A 29 13.09 20.31 15.45
CA LEU A 29 13.20 18.86 15.66
C LEU A 29 12.11 18.10 14.88
N GLN A 30 10.89 18.63 14.82
CA GLN A 30 9.80 18.04 14.03
C GLN A 30 10.09 18.11 12.53
N ALA A 31 10.62 19.24 12.02
CA ALA A 31 11.05 19.38 10.64
C ALA A 31 12.24 18.46 10.32
N ARG A 32 13.18 18.29 11.24
CA ARG A 32 14.31 17.36 11.09
C ARG A 32 13.86 15.89 11.08
N LYS A 33 12.89 15.51 11.91
CA LYS A 33 12.26 14.18 11.86
C LYS A 33 11.54 13.94 10.53
N ARG A 34 10.78 14.93 10.03
CA ARG A 34 10.15 14.88 8.70
C ARG A 34 11.17 14.78 7.56
N ARG A 35 12.33 15.42 7.68
CA ARG A 35 13.44 15.27 6.72
C ARG A 35 14.15 13.92 6.79
N LYS A 36 14.18 13.27 7.95
CA LYS A 36 14.80 11.95 8.13
C LYS A 36 13.90 10.80 7.65
N TYR A 37 12.58 10.99 7.67
CA TYR A 37 11.59 10.03 7.15
C TYR A 37 10.51 10.76 6.34
N PRO A 38 10.83 11.26 5.12
CA PRO A 38 9.89 12.04 4.32
C PRO A 38 8.62 11.27 3.94
N TYR A 39 8.63 9.94 4.01
CA TYR A 39 7.54 9.06 3.58
C TYR A 39 6.88 8.27 4.73
N GLY A 40 7.14 8.64 5.99
CA GLY A 40 6.57 7.98 7.16
C GLY A 40 7.42 6.82 7.66
N LYS A 41 6.93 6.13 8.70
CA LYS A 41 7.56 4.91 9.20
C LYS A 41 6.96 3.69 8.53
N PHE A 42 7.74 2.60 8.44
CA PHE A 42 7.27 1.32 7.93
C PHE A 42 5.97 0.86 8.61
N GLU A 43 5.85 1.04 9.92
CA GLU A 43 4.65 0.66 10.67
C GLU A 43 3.43 1.50 10.29
N ASP A 44 3.62 2.77 9.92
CA ASP A 44 2.54 3.64 9.46
C ASP A 44 2.05 3.20 8.06
N LEU A 45 2.93 2.68 7.20
CA LEU A 45 2.56 2.10 5.92
C LEU A 45 1.79 0.79 6.10
N LEU A 46 2.28 -0.12 6.95
CA LEU A 46 1.58 -1.38 7.24
C LEU A 46 0.18 -1.15 7.81
N ARG A 47 -0.01 -0.14 8.67
CA ARG A 47 -1.33 0.21 9.23
C ARG A 47 -2.35 0.67 8.19
N ARG A 48 -1.90 1.09 7.01
CA ARG A 48 -2.79 1.48 5.91
C ARG A 48 -3.25 0.27 5.09
N LEU A 49 -2.55 -0.87 5.17
CA LEU A 49 -3.03 -2.11 4.55
C LEU A 49 -4.33 -2.54 5.23
N MET A 50 -5.34 -2.72 4.40
CA MET A 50 -6.61 -3.29 4.79
C MET A 50 -6.53 -4.82 4.72
N SER A 51 -7.19 -5.50 5.65
CA SER A 51 -7.23 -6.97 5.66
C SER A 51 -7.96 -7.50 4.43
N VAL A 52 -7.37 -8.53 3.83
CA VAL A 52 -7.89 -9.26 2.67
C VAL A 52 -7.68 -10.75 2.92
N ASP A 53 -8.61 -11.59 2.46
CA ASP A 53 -8.43 -13.04 2.47
C ASP A 53 -7.43 -13.46 1.38
N ARG A 54 -6.25 -13.86 1.83
CA ARG A 54 -5.10 -14.14 0.97
C ARG A 54 -5.22 -15.46 0.27
N ASP A 55 -5.86 -16.42 0.92
CA ASP A 55 -6.06 -17.74 0.38
C ASP A 55 -7.05 -17.64 -0.79
N ASN A 56 -8.10 -16.83 -0.65
CA ASN A 56 -9.03 -16.54 -1.74
C ASN A 56 -8.37 -15.74 -2.88
N VAL A 57 -7.56 -14.72 -2.55
CA VAL A 57 -6.83 -13.95 -3.58
C VAL A 57 -5.86 -14.85 -4.34
N ALA A 58 -5.10 -15.70 -3.65
CA ALA A 58 -4.18 -16.64 -4.27
C ALA A 58 -4.92 -17.68 -5.11
N LEU A 59 -6.03 -18.23 -4.60
CA LEU A 59 -6.88 -19.18 -5.34
C LEU A 59 -7.35 -18.59 -6.68
N ILE A 60 -7.93 -17.39 -6.66
CA ILE A 60 -8.45 -16.73 -7.86
C ILE A 60 -7.30 -16.34 -8.81
N ALA A 61 -6.18 -15.85 -8.28
CA ALA A 61 -5.03 -15.48 -9.09
C ALA A 61 -4.43 -16.71 -9.80
N LEU A 62 -4.22 -17.81 -9.07
CA LEU A 62 -3.56 -19.01 -9.57
C LEU A 62 -4.45 -19.86 -10.51
N ASP A 63 -5.74 -19.54 -10.60
CA ASP A 63 -6.62 -20.02 -11.66
C ASP A 63 -6.25 -19.41 -13.03
N LEU A 64 -5.79 -18.15 -13.05
CA LEU A 64 -5.43 -17.42 -14.28
C LEU A 64 -3.93 -17.51 -14.64
N ILE A 65 -3.06 -17.45 -13.63
CA ILE A 65 -1.61 -17.34 -13.79
C ILE A 65 -0.88 -18.42 -12.99
N ASP A 66 0.33 -18.77 -13.42
CA ASP A 66 1.23 -19.61 -12.62
C ASP A 66 1.95 -18.80 -11.52
N GLU A 67 2.74 -19.48 -10.66
CA GLU A 67 3.51 -18.81 -9.59
C GLU A 67 4.55 -17.81 -10.11
N SER A 68 4.96 -17.94 -11.38
CA SER A 68 5.89 -17.03 -12.05
C SER A 68 5.20 -15.82 -12.68
N GLY A 69 3.86 -15.81 -12.71
CA GLY A 69 3.03 -14.77 -13.31
C GLY A 69 2.79 -14.92 -14.80
N ASN A 70 3.13 -16.06 -15.39
CA ASN A 70 2.78 -16.37 -16.77
C ASN A 70 1.35 -16.88 -16.85
N GLN A 71 0.67 -16.61 -17.97
CA GLN A 71 -0.66 -17.13 -18.20
C GLN A 71 -0.62 -18.65 -18.22
N ARG A 72 -1.52 -19.27 -17.47
CA ARG A 72 -1.59 -20.72 -17.37
C ARG A 72 -1.91 -21.32 -18.75
N SER A 73 -1.13 -22.33 -19.16
CA SER A 73 -1.41 -23.03 -20.40
C SER A 73 -2.63 -23.94 -20.24
N PRO A 74 -3.50 -24.08 -21.26
CA PRO A 74 -4.68 -24.94 -21.19
C PRO A 74 -4.37 -26.42 -20.90
N ASP A 75 -3.14 -26.87 -21.17
CA ASP A 75 -2.67 -28.22 -20.87
C ASP A 75 -2.21 -28.43 -19.40
N ASP A 76 -2.15 -27.37 -18.59
CA ASP A 76 -1.72 -27.45 -17.20
C ASP A 76 -2.92 -27.65 -16.25
N THR A 77 -3.48 -28.87 -16.26
CA THR A 77 -4.69 -29.29 -15.50
C THR A 77 -4.46 -29.47 -14.00
N SER A 78 -3.33 -29.00 -13.46
CA SER A 78 -2.87 -29.29 -12.09
C SER A 78 -3.61 -28.54 -10.97
N GLY A 79 -4.70 -27.83 -11.26
CA GLY A 79 -5.36 -26.92 -10.31
C GLY A 79 -6.88 -26.90 -10.49
N PRO A 80 -7.63 -26.56 -9.43
CA PRO A 80 -9.08 -26.51 -9.47
C PRO A 80 -9.52 -25.38 -10.41
N GLU A 81 -10.28 -25.73 -11.45
CA GLU A 81 -10.94 -24.76 -12.33
C GLU A 81 -12.02 -24.03 -11.52
N LEU A 82 -11.81 -22.74 -11.28
CA LEU A 82 -12.71 -21.93 -10.47
C LEU A 82 -13.92 -21.50 -11.31
N ASP A 83 -15.14 -21.68 -10.79
CA ASP A 83 -16.32 -21.16 -11.46
C ASP A 83 -16.28 -19.61 -11.45
N PRO A 84 -16.42 -18.94 -12.61
CA PRO A 84 -16.52 -17.49 -12.69
C PRO A 84 -17.51 -16.85 -11.72
N SER A 85 -18.58 -17.56 -11.36
CA SER A 85 -19.59 -17.09 -10.40
C SER A 85 -19.09 -17.06 -8.95
N ASP A 86 -18.18 -17.94 -8.56
CA ASP A 86 -17.60 -18.01 -7.21
C ASP A 86 -16.65 -16.84 -6.91
N ILE A 87 -16.03 -16.25 -7.96
CA ILE A 87 -15.09 -15.12 -7.83
C ILE A 87 -15.73 -13.95 -7.08
N TRP A 88 -17.03 -13.70 -7.30
CA TRP A 88 -17.75 -12.62 -6.63
C TRP A 88 -17.79 -12.82 -5.12
N ASP A 89 -18.19 -14.01 -4.65
CA ASP A 89 -18.33 -14.27 -3.22
C ASP A 89 -16.97 -14.38 -2.53
N LEU A 90 -16.00 -15.03 -3.17
CA LEU A 90 -14.65 -15.21 -2.63
C LEU A 90 -13.92 -13.89 -2.37
N ILE A 91 -14.10 -12.89 -3.25
CA ILE A 91 -13.49 -11.57 -3.06
C ILE A 91 -14.35 -10.63 -2.22
N GLY A 92 -15.62 -10.94 -1.95
CA GLY A 92 -16.56 -10.01 -1.29
C GLY A 92 -17.10 -8.93 -2.23
N GLY A 93 -17.24 -9.28 -3.51
CA GLY A 93 -17.79 -8.46 -4.58
C GLY A 93 -16.96 -7.23 -4.90
N LEU A 94 -17.62 -6.20 -5.45
CA LEU A 94 -16.96 -4.96 -5.86
C LEU A 94 -16.20 -4.29 -4.69
N LYS A 95 -16.74 -4.37 -3.47
CA LYS A 95 -16.10 -3.76 -2.29
C LYS A 95 -14.74 -4.39 -1.99
N GLY A 96 -14.61 -5.71 -2.13
CA GLY A 96 -13.33 -6.39 -1.95
C GLY A 96 -12.27 -5.93 -2.95
N LEU A 97 -12.66 -5.74 -4.21
CA LEU A 97 -11.79 -5.17 -5.23
C LEU A 97 -11.34 -3.74 -4.87
N GLU A 98 -12.22 -2.90 -4.33
CA GLU A 98 -11.85 -1.56 -3.87
C GLU A 98 -10.84 -1.59 -2.71
N VAL A 99 -10.87 -2.64 -1.88
CA VAL A 99 -9.85 -2.88 -0.86
C VAL A 99 -8.51 -3.21 -1.53
N LEU A 100 -8.50 -4.05 -2.57
CA LEU A 100 -7.29 -4.35 -3.33
C LEU A 100 -6.70 -3.10 -3.98
N GLU A 101 -7.52 -2.26 -4.61
CA GLU A 101 -7.11 -0.98 -5.22
C GLU A 101 -6.39 -0.09 -4.19
N ARG A 102 -6.95 0.06 -2.99
CA ARG A 102 -6.32 0.82 -1.91
C ARG A 102 -5.02 0.19 -1.43
N ASN A 103 -4.99 -1.14 -1.28
CA ASN A 103 -3.79 -1.85 -0.89
C ASN A 103 -2.68 -1.70 -1.94
N CYS A 104 -2.99 -1.62 -3.24
CA CYS A 104 -2.01 -1.39 -4.30
C CYS A 104 -1.24 -0.08 -4.10
N GLU A 105 -1.91 0.98 -3.68
CA GLU A 105 -1.26 2.26 -3.37
C GLU A 105 -0.25 2.08 -2.22
N VAL A 106 -0.62 1.30 -1.20
CA VAL A 106 0.27 0.99 -0.08
C VAL A 106 1.46 0.12 -0.53
N LEU A 107 1.27 -0.84 -1.42
CA LEU A 107 2.36 -1.65 -1.99
C LEU A 107 3.37 -0.78 -2.76
N VAL A 108 2.88 0.18 -3.55
CA VAL A 108 3.73 1.15 -4.24
C VAL A 108 4.52 1.98 -3.23
N ASP A 109 3.86 2.49 -2.18
CA ASP A 109 4.50 3.27 -1.13
C ASP A 109 5.56 2.45 -0.36
N LEU A 110 5.32 1.16 -0.14
CA LEU A 110 6.25 0.24 0.52
C LEU A 110 7.53 0.02 -0.28
N VAL A 111 7.46 -0.11 -1.60
CA VAL A 111 8.67 -0.24 -2.45
C VAL A 111 9.36 1.12 -2.62
N PHE A 112 8.59 2.20 -2.74
CA PHE A 112 9.14 3.54 -2.78
C PHE A 112 9.85 3.91 -1.47
N TYR A 113 9.38 3.43 -0.33
CA TYR A 113 10.09 3.53 0.95
C TYR A 113 11.47 2.85 0.90
N VAL A 114 11.56 1.66 0.30
CA VAL A 114 12.81 0.92 0.11
C VAL A 114 13.79 1.67 -0.79
N GLN A 115 13.28 2.44 -1.77
CA GLN A 115 14.11 3.24 -2.70
C GLN A 115 15.08 4.19 -1.99
N GLN A 116 14.79 4.59 -0.73
CA GLN A 116 15.69 5.43 0.06
C GLN A 116 17.07 4.80 0.30
N TRP A 117 17.14 3.47 0.34
CA TRP A 117 18.37 2.72 0.60
C TRP A 117 18.79 1.82 -0.56
N TYR A 118 17.89 1.60 -1.54
CA TYR A 118 18.12 0.75 -2.68
C TYR A 118 17.56 1.39 -3.96
N PRO A 119 18.35 2.23 -4.67
CA PRO A 119 17.88 3.01 -5.81
C PRO A 119 17.35 2.16 -6.97
N GLU A 120 17.80 0.90 -7.09
CA GLU A 120 17.30 -0.08 -8.06
C GLU A 120 15.82 -0.41 -7.85
N ALA A 121 15.26 -0.18 -6.65
CA ALA A 121 13.83 -0.28 -6.38
C ALA A 121 12.97 0.73 -7.15
N LEU A 122 13.58 1.75 -7.79
CA LEU A 122 12.87 2.71 -8.63
C LEU A 122 12.14 2.01 -9.79
N ALA A 123 12.82 1.08 -10.48
CA ALA A 123 12.24 0.37 -11.61
C ALA A 123 11.00 -0.43 -11.17
N LEU A 124 11.12 -1.14 -10.05
CA LEU A 124 9.99 -1.86 -9.47
C LEU A 124 8.86 -0.93 -9.03
N THR A 125 9.17 0.23 -8.42
CA THR A 125 8.16 1.20 -8.02
C THR A 125 7.33 1.66 -9.23
N GLU A 126 7.99 1.99 -10.34
CA GLU A 126 7.29 2.40 -11.57
C GLU A 126 6.46 1.26 -12.17
N GLU A 127 6.95 0.03 -12.11
CA GLU A 127 6.19 -1.13 -12.53
C GLU A 127 4.94 -1.33 -11.66
N LEU A 128 5.06 -1.25 -10.33
CA LEU A 128 3.92 -1.32 -9.42
C LEU A 128 2.93 -0.18 -9.62
N ARG A 129 3.39 1.04 -9.95
CA ARG A 129 2.50 2.17 -10.32
C ARG A 129 1.71 1.87 -11.58
N LYS A 130 2.33 1.23 -12.57
CA LYS A 130 1.64 0.81 -13.80
C LYS A 130 0.58 -0.25 -13.49
N ASN A 131 0.93 -1.26 -12.69
CA ASN A 131 0.02 -2.33 -12.27
C ASN A 131 -1.16 -1.78 -11.45
N ALA A 132 -0.92 -0.83 -10.53
CA ALA A 132 -1.98 -0.17 -9.77
C ALA A 132 -2.96 0.60 -10.68
N ARG A 133 -2.45 1.28 -11.72
CA ARG A 133 -3.31 1.96 -12.72
C ARG A 133 -4.13 0.97 -13.55
N GLU A 134 -3.58 -0.20 -13.86
CA GLU A 134 -4.29 -1.27 -14.55
C GLU A 134 -5.45 -1.80 -13.71
N ILE A 135 -5.21 -2.06 -12.42
CA ILE A 135 -6.25 -2.45 -11.46
C ILE A 135 -7.33 -1.35 -11.37
N GLN A 136 -6.94 -0.09 -11.21
CA GLN A 136 -7.87 1.04 -11.19
C GLN A 136 -8.73 1.10 -12.47
N TRP A 137 -8.14 0.83 -13.64
CA TRP A 137 -8.87 0.79 -14.89
C TRP A 137 -9.92 -0.34 -14.90
N HIS A 138 -9.56 -1.55 -14.46
CA HIS A 138 -10.49 -2.67 -14.32
C HIS A 138 -11.65 -2.35 -13.37
N LEU A 139 -11.37 -1.78 -12.20
CA LEU A 139 -12.42 -1.39 -11.25
C LEU A 139 -13.31 -0.27 -11.79
N SER A 140 -12.75 0.69 -12.52
CA SER A 140 -13.54 1.74 -13.18
C SER A 140 -14.53 1.15 -14.18
N ARG A 141 -14.13 0.12 -14.94
CA ARG A 141 -15.03 -0.64 -15.83
C ARG A 141 -16.13 -1.34 -15.05
N LEU A 142 -15.79 -2.00 -13.94
CA LEU A 142 -16.78 -2.68 -13.10
C LEU A 142 -17.77 -1.71 -12.43
N ARG A 143 -17.29 -0.58 -11.90
CA ARG A 143 -18.14 0.50 -11.38
C ARG A 143 -19.09 1.03 -12.46
N SER A 144 -18.63 1.10 -13.71
CA SER A 144 -19.46 1.52 -14.84
C SER A 144 -20.50 0.46 -15.20
N ALA A 145 -20.10 -0.82 -15.25
CA ALA A 145 -20.98 -1.96 -15.49
C ALA A 145 -22.08 -2.08 -14.42
N ALA A 146 -21.75 -1.80 -13.15
CA ALA A 146 -22.70 -1.73 -12.05
C ALA A 146 -23.79 -0.68 -12.27
N LYS A 147 -23.44 0.49 -12.79
CA LYS A 147 -24.42 1.57 -13.06
C LYS A 147 -25.41 1.23 -14.18
N ILE A 148 -24.99 0.43 -15.15
CA ILE A 148 -25.81 0.04 -16.31
C ILE A 148 -26.44 -1.36 -16.17
N GLY A 149 -26.32 -2.00 -15.00
CA GLY A 149 -26.93 -3.31 -14.72
C GLY A 149 -26.26 -4.50 -15.42
N SER A 150 -24.99 -4.40 -15.83
CA SER A 150 -24.24 -5.48 -16.51
C SER A 150 -23.06 -6.01 -15.70
N LEU A 151 -23.06 -5.75 -14.39
CA LEU A 151 -21.96 -6.10 -13.49
C LEU A 151 -21.69 -7.60 -13.48
N GLU A 152 -22.72 -8.42 -13.26
CA GLU A 152 -22.60 -9.89 -13.14
C GLU A 152 -21.89 -10.50 -14.35
N ARG A 153 -22.27 -10.10 -15.56
CA ARG A 153 -21.63 -10.55 -16.80
C ARG A 153 -20.18 -10.09 -16.95
N SER A 154 -19.87 -8.88 -16.49
CA SER A 154 -18.54 -8.27 -16.69
C SER A 154 -17.58 -8.56 -15.54
N PHE A 155 -18.09 -9.04 -14.41
CA PHE A 155 -17.33 -9.16 -13.17
C PHE A 155 -16.16 -10.14 -13.28
N PRO A 156 -16.36 -11.39 -13.72
CA PRO A 156 -15.29 -12.39 -13.67
C PRO A 156 -14.04 -11.95 -14.43
N ASP A 157 -14.21 -11.51 -15.68
CA ASP A 157 -13.09 -11.12 -16.56
C ASP A 157 -12.23 -9.99 -15.98
N TYR A 158 -12.85 -8.93 -15.44
CA TYR A 158 -12.13 -7.78 -14.91
C TYR A 158 -11.64 -8.00 -13.49
N ALA A 159 -12.42 -8.70 -12.66
CA ALA A 159 -12.06 -9.01 -11.29
C ALA A 159 -10.85 -9.95 -11.25
N GLN A 160 -10.88 -11.04 -12.01
CA GLN A 160 -9.82 -12.05 -12.02
C GLN A 160 -8.47 -11.44 -12.44
N ARG A 161 -8.46 -10.59 -13.48
CA ARG A 161 -7.25 -9.86 -13.90
C ARG A 161 -6.75 -8.90 -12.84
N ALA A 162 -7.63 -8.13 -12.22
CA ALA A 162 -7.25 -7.21 -11.15
C ALA A 162 -6.66 -7.96 -9.94
N ILE A 163 -7.25 -9.10 -9.57
CA ILE A 163 -6.82 -9.95 -8.47
C ILE A 163 -5.47 -10.61 -8.77
N ALA A 164 -5.29 -11.15 -9.98
CA ALA A 164 -4.02 -11.73 -10.42
C ALA A 164 -2.88 -10.69 -10.43
N THR A 165 -3.15 -9.49 -10.95
CA THR A 165 -2.19 -8.39 -10.92
C THR A 165 -1.84 -7.98 -9.49
N TYR A 166 -2.84 -7.88 -8.59
CA TYR A 166 -2.61 -7.59 -7.17
C TYR A 166 -1.73 -8.66 -6.50
N TYR A 167 -2.04 -9.93 -6.73
CA TYR A 167 -1.25 -11.07 -6.22
C TYR A 167 0.21 -11.00 -6.68
N LEU A 168 0.47 -10.67 -7.95
CA LEU A 168 1.85 -10.50 -8.43
C LEU A 168 2.53 -9.29 -7.79
N MET A 169 1.80 -8.20 -7.56
CA MET A 169 2.34 -7.04 -6.84
C MET A 169 2.78 -7.43 -5.42
N THR A 170 1.96 -8.17 -4.66
CA THR A 170 2.33 -8.60 -3.29
C THR A 170 3.58 -9.48 -3.31
N ARG A 171 3.66 -10.45 -4.22
CA ARG A 171 4.84 -11.34 -4.37
C ARG A 171 6.12 -10.56 -4.69
N ARG A 172 6.04 -9.55 -5.56
CA ARG A 172 7.20 -8.70 -5.91
C ARG A 172 7.64 -7.80 -4.77
N VAL A 173 6.69 -7.27 -3.99
CA VAL A 173 7.03 -6.47 -2.81
C VAL A 173 7.72 -7.37 -1.78
N LEU A 174 7.17 -8.56 -1.51
CA LEU A 174 7.76 -9.53 -0.59
C LEU A 174 9.16 -9.93 -1.02
N SER A 175 9.38 -10.24 -2.30
CA SER A 175 10.69 -10.67 -2.80
C SER A 175 11.78 -9.61 -2.65
N VAL A 176 11.45 -8.32 -2.77
CA VAL A 176 12.41 -7.24 -2.51
C VAL A 176 12.73 -7.13 -1.04
N TYR A 177 11.74 -7.22 -0.16
CA TYR A 177 11.97 -7.17 1.28
C TYR A 177 12.79 -8.37 1.79
N GLU A 178 12.51 -9.56 1.27
CA GLU A 178 13.27 -10.79 1.54
C GLU A 178 14.69 -10.72 0.99
N GLY A 179 14.86 -10.33 -0.28
CA GLY A 179 16.16 -10.27 -0.94
C GLY A 179 17.13 -9.26 -0.30
N LEU A 180 16.59 -8.18 0.27
CA LEU A 180 17.36 -7.16 0.98
C LEU A 180 17.50 -7.44 2.49
N ASN A 181 16.95 -8.55 3.00
CA ASN A 181 16.88 -8.88 4.43
C ASN A 181 16.40 -7.71 5.30
N LEU A 182 15.37 -7.00 4.83
CA LEU A 182 14.86 -5.83 5.56
C LEU A 182 14.16 -6.25 6.85
N PRO A 183 14.26 -5.46 7.92
CA PRO A 183 13.46 -5.70 9.13
C PRO A 183 11.97 -5.58 8.78
N GLY A 184 11.13 -6.37 9.44
CA GLY A 184 9.67 -6.34 9.24
C GLY A 184 9.14 -7.25 8.13
N VAL A 185 9.98 -8.07 7.46
CA VAL A 185 9.51 -9.09 6.48
C VAL A 185 8.42 -9.99 7.06
N ALA A 186 8.60 -10.49 8.29
CA ALA A 186 7.59 -11.33 8.93
C ALA A 186 6.28 -10.59 9.21
N GLU A 187 6.34 -9.30 9.49
CA GLU A 187 5.13 -8.47 9.69
C GLU A 187 4.44 -8.20 8.35
N LEU A 188 5.22 -7.96 7.30
CA LEU A 188 4.73 -7.79 5.93
C LEU A 188 4.09 -9.08 5.39
N GLN A 189 4.73 -10.24 5.56
CA GLN A 189 4.16 -11.55 5.24
C GLN A 189 2.91 -11.86 6.06
N ARG A 190 2.80 -11.32 7.28
CA ARG A 190 1.56 -11.40 8.08
C ARG A 190 0.54 -10.35 7.71
N ALA A 191 0.84 -9.38 6.85
CA ALA A 191 -0.07 -8.34 6.38
C ALA A 191 -0.55 -8.57 4.93
N LEU A 192 0.27 -9.23 4.10
CA LEU A 192 0.02 -9.58 2.69
C LEU A 192 -0.24 -11.05 2.46
#